data_AF-A0A094FVE2-F1
#
_entry.id   AF-A0A094FVE2-F1
#
_cell.length_a   1.000
_cell.length_b   1.000
_cell.length_c   1.000
_cell.angle_alpha   90.00
_cell.angle_beta   90.00
_cell.angle_gamma   90.00
#
_symmetry.space_group_name_H-M   'P 1'
#
loop_
_entity.id
_entity.type
_entity.pdbx_description
1 polymer ?
#
loop_
_entity_poly.entity_id
_entity_poly.type
_entity_poly.pdbx_seq_one_letter_code
_entity_poly.pdbx_strand_id
1 'polypeptide(L)'
;MDIQDEFRELFLSHGCGHVVASFIQRERDRLDLNGILEETFRRIDLGPRDLVCHQGAYVSLEVEFLLRQGSFFEKINKLLKDTYLYIELGPKHRESACLGPEVQFLLIQGADFKQVPGLPQIVEDTKTYLEKSNNVPNFLLQQATRYNIHGNWSPLLEKVNKSLLKVVDSETLCEIVRLISSHQKETNVYTRPFKVDGMCWPAVTYNLKRNRLIDAAITELRKRQKWWDEVLIKAQGRYITTLKPLLSARSPFFKELFEDNPKQKSFELSGLYKTAKFAVLYKRSEIKLSSKEYRPCDSRVLTEDNLEELLNILSAAKKFRMVDVSGEVQRHITHHGEGFIYSRNAQEIKDIANEMNAALLERYCDAFIATNLRKFTLFPSLPTELRISIWSQVASRPRVVLAHKLHESLQTPRHIARILRVCRDSKAEVEQFWGRPRMGGVKFEVDIIWLDACYLPPPISLEEARYCATPAPDADLQFDWGVNVLRIIKCCPRLEALYLAIAGGNDEFEYCRRFTNREPTTRAEARNLIEEGAHQRLQHEWLYQGDSPNDYILPKIILICEDEITRLADQHF
;
A
#
# COMPACT_ATOMS: atom_id res chain seq x y z
N MET A 1 -35.96 -29.11 -44.47
CA MET A 1 -34.76 -28.30 -44.70
C MET A 1 -34.18 -28.00 -43.33
N ASP A 2 -32.88 -28.22 -43.12
CA ASP A 2 -32.24 -27.80 -41.88
C ASP A 2 -32.36 -26.27 -41.78
N ILE A 3 -32.67 -25.76 -40.59
CA ILE A 3 -32.82 -24.32 -40.36
C ILE A 3 -31.52 -23.56 -40.62
N GLN A 4 -30.38 -24.26 -40.51
CA GLN A 4 -29.08 -23.78 -40.91
C GLN A 4 -28.96 -23.58 -42.42
N ASP A 5 -29.52 -24.49 -43.22
CA ASP A 5 -29.48 -24.41 -44.67
C ASP A 5 -30.45 -23.34 -45.19
N GLU A 6 -31.62 -23.20 -44.57
CA GLU A 6 -32.55 -22.11 -44.85
C GLU A 6 -31.92 -20.74 -44.53
N PHE A 7 -31.21 -20.64 -43.41
CA PHE A 7 -30.42 -19.45 -43.09
C PHE A 7 -29.34 -19.19 -44.16
N ARG A 8 -28.57 -20.21 -44.57
CA ARG A 8 -27.50 -20.06 -45.56
C ARG A 8 -28.04 -19.59 -46.90
N GLU A 9 -29.14 -20.16 -47.37
CA GLU A 9 -29.80 -19.73 -48.62
C GLU A 9 -30.32 -18.29 -48.52
N LEU A 10 -30.94 -17.92 -47.39
CA LEU A 10 -31.39 -16.55 -47.14
C LEU A 10 -30.21 -15.57 -47.07
N PHE A 11 -29.13 -15.95 -46.40
CA PHE A 11 -27.93 -15.15 -46.26
C PHE A 11 -27.25 -14.92 -47.62
N LEU A 12 -27.18 -15.94 -48.46
CA LEU A 12 -26.63 -15.86 -49.81
C LEU A 12 -27.50 -15.03 -50.76
N SER A 13 -28.83 -15.16 -50.66
CA SER A 13 -29.76 -14.51 -51.59
C SER A 13 -30.07 -13.06 -51.24
N HIS A 14 -30.08 -12.71 -49.95
CA HIS A 14 -30.49 -11.37 -49.48
C HIS A 14 -29.35 -10.58 -48.81
N GLY A 15 -28.19 -11.19 -48.58
CA GLY A 15 -27.02 -10.54 -47.97
C GLY A 15 -27.26 -10.03 -46.55
N CYS A 16 -26.39 -9.10 -46.10
CA CYS A 16 -26.43 -8.51 -44.77
C CYS A 16 -27.55 -7.46 -44.60
N GLY A 17 -28.81 -7.89 -44.70
CA GLY A 17 -29.98 -7.00 -44.73
C GLY A 17 -31.06 -7.31 -43.68
N HIS A 18 -32.13 -6.50 -43.69
CA HIS A 18 -33.24 -6.60 -42.75
C HIS A 18 -33.95 -7.97 -42.79
N VAL A 19 -34.06 -8.58 -43.98
CA VAL A 19 -34.69 -9.89 -44.18
C VAL A 19 -33.97 -10.98 -43.37
N VAL A 20 -32.65 -11.02 -43.48
CA VAL A 20 -31.80 -11.95 -42.73
C VAL A 20 -31.82 -11.63 -41.24
N ALA A 21 -31.73 -10.36 -40.84
CA ALA A 21 -31.81 -9.97 -39.43
C ALA A 21 -33.13 -10.39 -38.78
N SER A 22 -34.25 -10.23 -39.50
CA SER A 22 -35.59 -10.65 -39.05
C SER A 22 -35.67 -12.17 -38.88
N PHE A 23 -35.05 -12.93 -39.79
CA PHE A 23 -34.97 -14.39 -39.68
C PHE A 23 -34.16 -14.82 -38.47
N ILE A 24 -32.98 -14.21 -38.25
CA ILE A 24 -32.14 -14.47 -37.08
C ILE A 24 -32.91 -14.18 -35.78
N GLN A 25 -33.65 -13.07 -35.73
CA GLN A 25 -34.42 -12.71 -34.54
C GLN A 25 -35.53 -13.73 -34.25
N ARG A 26 -36.19 -14.27 -35.29
CA ARG A 26 -37.25 -15.27 -35.15
C ARG A 26 -36.74 -16.64 -34.71
N GLU A 27 -35.61 -17.07 -35.26
CA GLU A 27 -35.08 -18.43 -35.09
C GLU A 27 -33.85 -18.49 -34.17
N ARG A 28 -33.63 -17.44 -33.36
CA ARG A 28 -32.40 -17.22 -32.59
C ARG A 28 -31.94 -18.43 -31.78
N ASP A 29 -32.86 -19.07 -31.07
CA ASP A 29 -32.55 -20.18 -30.16
C ASP A 29 -32.29 -21.50 -30.89
N ARG A 30 -32.60 -21.56 -32.19
CA ARG A 30 -32.44 -22.73 -33.06
C ARG A 30 -31.27 -22.56 -34.04
N LEU A 31 -30.69 -21.37 -34.12
CA LEU A 31 -29.56 -21.06 -34.97
C LEU A 31 -28.25 -21.15 -34.20
N ASP A 32 -27.32 -22.00 -34.67
CA ASP A 32 -25.91 -21.93 -34.29
C ASP A 32 -25.22 -20.74 -34.99
N LEU A 33 -25.59 -19.53 -34.59
CA LEU A 33 -25.00 -18.29 -35.12
C LEU A 33 -23.49 -18.21 -34.85
N ASN A 34 -23.01 -18.86 -33.79
CA ASN A 34 -21.59 -18.92 -33.45
C ASN A 34 -20.84 -19.82 -34.44
N GLY A 35 -21.38 -21.00 -34.76
CA GLY A 35 -20.87 -21.90 -35.79
C GLY A 35 -20.90 -21.28 -37.19
N ILE A 36 -21.99 -20.58 -37.54
CA ILE A 36 -22.11 -19.83 -38.79
C ILE A 36 -21.06 -18.72 -38.86
N LEU A 37 -20.87 -17.95 -37.78
CA LEU A 37 -19.84 -16.91 -37.70
C LEU A 37 -18.44 -17.50 -37.90
N GLU A 38 -18.13 -18.62 -37.25
CA GLU A 38 -16.85 -19.31 -37.39
C GLU A 38 -16.64 -19.84 -38.81
N GLU A 39 -17.68 -20.43 -39.43
CA GLU A 39 -17.65 -20.87 -40.82
C GLU A 39 -17.43 -19.69 -41.77
N THR A 40 -18.18 -18.60 -41.58
CA THR A 40 -18.11 -17.38 -42.40
C THR A 40 -16.74 -16.72 -42.29
N PHE A 41 -16.17 -16.67 -41.10
CA PHE A 41 -14.81 -16.16 -40.87
C PHE A 41 -13.73 -17.04 -41.55
N ARG A 42 -13.96 -18.35 -41.66
CA ARG A 42 -13.03 -19.30 -42.30
C ARG A 42 -13.22 -19.43 -43.82
N ARG A 43 -14.36 -19.01 -44.38
CA ARG A 43 -14.63 -19.09 -45.81
C ARG A 43 -13.58 -18.25 -46.56
N ILE A 44 -12.78 -18.96 -47.36
CA ILE A 44 -11.64 -18.44 -48.10
C ILE A 44 -12.15 -17.60 -49.28
N ASP A 45 -12.61 -16.38 -49.02
CA ASP A 45 -12.72 -15.35 -50.06
C ASP A 45 -11.75 -14.21 -49.71
N LEU A 46 -10.47 -14.57 -49.75
CA LEU A 46 -9.37 -13.62 -49.62
C LEU A 46 -9.27 -12.88 -50.95
N GLY A 47 -10.13 -11.86 -51.11
CA GLY A 47 -10.02 -10.91 -52.20
C GLY A 47 -8.62 -10.27 -52.30
N PRO A 48 -8.35 -9.47 -53.34
CA PRO A 48 -7.04 -8.86 -53.54
C PRO A 48 -6.62 -8.08 -52.29
N ARG A 49 -5.59 -8.58 -51.60
CA ARG A 49 -5.04 -8.06 -50.33
C ARG A 49 -4.53 -6.61 -50.38
N ASP A 50 -4.65 -5.96 -51.53
CA ASP A 50 -4.15 -4.62 -51.79
C ASP A 50 -5.20 -3.52 -51.46
N LEU A 51 -6.48 -3.87 -51.22
CA LEU A 51 -7.56 -2.91 -50.92
C LEU A 51 -7.88 -2.75 -49.41
N VAL A 52 -7.58 -3.74 -48.58
CA VAL A 52 -7.98 -3.78 -47.15
C VAL A 52 -7.10 -2.87 -46.28
N CYS A 53 -5.87 -2.55 -46.73
CA CYS A 53 -4.97 -1.64 -46.02
C CYS A 53 -5.34 -0.15 -46.18
N HIS A 54 -6.30 0.22 -47.04
CA HIS A 54 -6.62 1.64 -47.33
C HIS A 54 -8.05 2.06 -46.96
N GLN A 55 -8.98 1.13 -46.71
CA GLN A 55 -10.41 1.45 -46.53
C GLN A 55 -10.97 1.18 -45.12
N GLY A 56 -10.16 0.72 -44.15
CA GLY A 56 -10.58 0.63 -42.75
C GLY A 56 -11.62 -0.47 -42.42
N ALA A 57 -11.97 -1.35 -43.37
CA ALA A 57 -12.74 -2.55 -43.09
C ALA A 57 -11.79 -3.66 -42.58
N TYR A 58 -11.85 -3.97 -41.29
CA TYR A 58 -10.94 -4.93 -40.63
C TYR A 58 -11.35 -6.40 -40.83
N VAL A 59 -12.57 -6.67 -41.30
CA VAL A 59 -13.16 -7.99 -41.62
C VAL A 59 -14.28 -7.83 -42.67
N SER A 60 -14.80 -8.92 -43.23
CA SER A 60 -15.92 -8.87 -44.19
C SER A 60 -17.21 -8.35 -43.56
N LEU A 61 -18.10 -7.76 -44.37
CA LEU A 61 -19.39 -7.21 -43.92
C LEU A 61 -20.28 -8.28 -43.28
N GLU A 62 -20.13 -9.53 -43.72
CA GLU A 62 -20.84 -10.71 -43.21
C GLU A 62 -20.43 -11.03 -41.77
N VAL A 63 -19.13 -11.00 -41.47
CA VAL A 63 -18.61 -11.23 -40.11
C VAL A 63 -19.08 -10.11 -39.18
N GLU A 64 -19.01 -8.86 -39.62
CA GLU A 64 -19.48 -7.72 -38.82
C GLU A 64 -21.00 -7.78 -38.58
N PHE A 65 -21.77 -8.12 -39.61
CA PHE A 65 -23.22 -8.26 -39.50
C PHE A 65 -23.60 -9.33 -38.48
N LEU A 66 -23.01 -10.52 -38.56
CA LEU A 66 -23.31 -11.62 -37.62
C LEU A 66 -22.98 -11.24 -36.18
N LEU A 67 -21.83 -10.59 -35.93
CA LEU A 67 -21.47 -10.09 -34.60
C LEU A 67 -22.49 -9.08 -34.06
N ARG A 68 -23.00 -8.18 -34.92
CA ARG A 68 -24.06 -7.22 -34.55
C ARG A 68 -25.40 -7.90 -34.23
N GLN A 69 -25.67 -9.07 -34.80
CA GLN A 69 -26.85 -9.88 -34.47
C GLN A 69 -26.68 -10.69 -33.16
N GLY A 70 -25.52 -10.59 -32.52
CA GLY A 70 -25.24 -11.19 -31.23
C GLY A 70 -24.54 -12.55 -31.28
N SER A 71 -23.96 -12.93 -32.43
CA SER A 71 -23.01 -14.04 -32.48
C SER A 71 -21.66 -13.62 -31.87
N PHE A 72 -20.89 -14.60 -31.43
CA PHE A 72 -19.56 -14.37 -30.89
C PHE A 72 -18.66 -15.59 -31.08
N PHE A 73 -17.35 -15.37 -31.05
CA PHE A 73 -16.38 -16.46 -31.13
C PHE A 73 -16.17 -17.09 -29.76
N GLU A 74 -16.56 -18.34 -29.58
CA GLU A 74 -16.33 -19.07 -28.32
C GLU A 74 -14.87 -19.48 -28.11
N LYS A 75 -14.16 -19.79 -29.21
CA LYS A 75 -12.80 -20.36 -29.18
C LYS A 75 -11.79 -19.47 -29.92
N ILE A 76 -11.77 -18.17 -29.59
CA ILE A 76 -10.94 -17.15 -30.27
C ILE A 76 -9.46 -17.57 -30.37
N ASN A 77 -8.87 -18.16 -29.32
CA ASN A 77 -7.48 -18.66 -29.35
C ASN A 77 -7.27 -19.81 -30.35
N LYS A 78 -8.25 -20.72 -30.47
CA LYS A 78 -8.21 -21.80 -31.44
C LYS A 78 -8.34 -21.23 -32.86
N LEU A 79 -9.23 -20.25 -33.04
CA LEU A 79 -9.40 -19.57 -34.32
C LEU A 79 -8.14 -18.83 -34.75
N LEU A 80 -7.45 -18.16 -33.82
CA LEU A 80 -6.13 -17.54 -34.06
C LEU A 80 -5.11 -18.59 -34.52
N LYS A 81 -5.02 -19.71 -33.78
CA LYS A 81 -4.15 -20.84 -34.13
C LYS A 81 -4.44 -21.38 -35.54
N ASP A 82 -5.71 -21.62 -35.85
CA ASP A 82 -6.13 -22.17 -37.12
C ASP A 82 -5.86 -21.16 -38.26
N THR A 83 -6.25 -19.90 -38.08
CA THR A 83 -6.01 -18.81 -39.05
C THR A 83 -4.52 -18.66 -39.37
N TYR A 84 -3.66 -18.76 -38.36
CA TYR A 84 -2.21 -18.74 -38.56
C TYR A 84 -1.69 -19.92 -39.37
N LEU A 85 -2.11 -21.15 -39.04
CA LEU A 85 -1.73 -22.36 -39.80
C LEU A 85 -2.13 -22.26 -41.28
N TYR A 86 -3.30 -21.68 -41.58
CA TYR A 86 -3.75 -21.48 -42.96
C TYR A 86 -3.00 -20.35 -43.69
N ILE A 87 -2.60 -19.27 -43.00
CA ILE A 87 -1.76 -18.21 -43.58
C ILE A 87 -0.35 -18.73 -43.91
N GLU A 88 0.22 -19.62 -43.08
CA GLU A 88 1.53 -20.26 -43.32
C GLU A 88 1.54 -21.24 -44.51
N LEU A 89 0.39 -21.77 -44.94
CA LEU A 89 0.30 -22.75 -46.03
C LEU A 89 0.11 -22.13 -47.43
N GLY A 90 0.12 -20.79 -47.55
CA GLY A 90 0.01 -20.10 -48.84
C GLY A 90 1.37 -19.86 -49.52
N PRO A 91 1.49 -20.06 -50.85
CA PRO A 91 2.74 -19.83 -51.56
C PRO A 91 2.99 -18.32 -51.74
N LYS A 92 4.21 -17.89 -51.40
CA LYS A 92 4.84 -16.57 -51.58
C LYS A 92 4.82 -15.66 -50.33
N HIS A 93 5.98 -15.64 -49.67
CA HIS A 93 6.49 -14.47 -48.96
C HIS A 93 6.29 -13.21 -49.82
N ARG A 94 5.33 -12.35 -49.45
CA ARG A 94 5.37 -10.95 -49.86
C ARG A 94 6.23 -10.22 -48.83
N GLU A 95 7.28 -9.57 -49.30
CA GLU A 95 8.29 -8.81 -48.56
C GLU A 95 7.73 -7.57 -47.81
N SER A 96 6.43 -7.53 -47.49
CA SER A 96 5.75 -6.29 -47.09
C SER A 96 4.40 -6.48 -46.40
N ALA A 97 4.24 -7.44 -45.48
CA ALA A 97 3.03 -7.50 -44.65
C ALA A 97 3.32 -7.71 -43.17
N CYS A 98 3.00 -6.67 -42.40
CA CYS A 98 2.58 -6.78 -41.01
C CYS A 98 1.49 -7.86 -40.88
N LEU A 99 1.32 -8.43 -39.69
CA LEU A 99 0.28 -9.42 -39.38
C LEU A 99 -1.03 -9.12 -40.11
N GLY A 100 -1.60 -10.14 -40.78
CA GLY A 100 -2.80 -9.97 -41.59
C GLY A 100 -3.96 -9.31 -40.83
N PRO A 101 -4.86 -8.59 -41.51
CA PRO A 101 -6.02 -7.93 -40.90
C PRO A 101 -6.83 -8.84 -39.97
N GLU A 102 -6.94 -10.13 -40.29
CA GLU A 102 -7.67 -11.15 -39.54
C GLU A 102 -7.00 -11.48 -38.20
N VAL A 103 -5.67 -11.57 -38.22
CA VAL A 103 -4.87 -11.73 -36.99
C VAL A 103 -5.06 -10.51 -36.09
N GLN A 104 -5.00 -9.30 -36.66
CA GLN A 104 -5.24 -8.07 -35.90
C GLN A 104 -6.64 -8.04 -35.30
N PHE A 105 -7.66 -8.46 -36.07
CA PHE A 105 -9.04 -8.54 -35.61
C PHE A 105 -9.22 -9.55 -34.47
N LEU A 106 -8.68 -10.77 -34.58
CA LEU A 106 -8.76 -11.78 -33.51
C LEU A 106 -8.05 -11.32 -32.23
N LEU A 107 -6.96 -10.56 -32.37
CA LEU A 107 -6.26 -9.99 -31.22
C LEU A 107 -7.09 -8.91 -30.52
N ILE A 108 -7.81 -8.07 -31.27
CA ILE A 108 -8.78 -7.10 -30.75
C ILE A 108 -9.92 -7.82 -29.99
N GLN A 109 -10.37 -8.97 -30.49
CA GLN A 109 -11.38 -9.80 -29.82
C GLN A 109 -10.86 -10.53 -28.56
N GLY A 110 -9.56 -10.46 -28.26
CA GLY A 110 -9.00 -11.00 -27.02
C GLY A 110 -8.16 -12.28 -27.17
N ALA A 111 -7.82 -12.71 -28.39
CA ALA A 111 -6.93 -13.87 -28.60
C ALA A 111 -5.53 -13.64 -28.00
N ASP A 112 -4.84 -14.69 -27.52
CA ASP A 112 -3.49 -14.64 -26.94
C ASP A 112 -2.48 -15.47 -27.76
N PHE A 113 -1.37 -14.84 -28.15
CA PHE A 113 -0.25 -15.48 -28.85
C PHE A 113 0.39 -16.65 -28.11
N LYS A 114 0.24 -16.75 -26.78
CA LYS A 114 0.78 -17.91 -26.04
C LYS A 114 0.20 -19.24 -26.49
N GLN A 115 -1.02 -19.23 -27.05
CA GLN A 115 -1.75 -20.42 -27.47
C GLN A 115 -1.47 -20.81 -28.93
N VAL A 116 -0.66 -20.02 -29.65
CA VAL A 116 -0.33 -20.24 -31.06
C VAL A 116 0.85 -21.23 -31.16
N PRO A 117 0.68 -22.40 -31.82
CA PRO A 117 1.80 -23.30 -32.12
C PRO A 117 2.77 -22.60 -33.07
N GLY A 118 4.06 -22.95 -33.04
CA GLY A 118 5.02 -22.31 -33.94
C GLY A 118 5.42 -20.88 -33.58
N LEU A 119 4.97 -20.32 -32.44
CA LEU A 119 5.47 -19.04 -31.91
C LEU A 119 7.01 -18.90 -31.94
N PRO A 120 7.83 -19.95 -31.67
CA PRO A 120 9.27 -19.87 -31.86
C PRO A 120 9.69 -19.53 -33.30
N GLN A 121 9.07 -20.15 -34.31
CA GLN A 121 9.37 -19.88 -35.72
C GLN A 121 8.94 -18.48 -36.12
N ILE A 122 7.73 -18.05 -35.74
CA ILE A 122 7.23 -16.67 -35.98
C ILE A 122 8.18 -15.63 -35.40
N VAL A 123 8.71 -15.90 -34.20
CA VAL A 123 9.71 -15.05 -33.55
C VAL A 123 10.99 -14.95 -34.38
N GLU A 124 11.49 -16.05 -34.94
CA GLU A 124 12.68 -16.05 -35.81
C GLU A 124 12.42 -15.39 -37.16
N ASP A 125 11.27 -15.61 -37.79
CA ASP A 125 10.91 -15.01 -39.07
C ASP A 125 10.76 -13.49 -38.93
N THR A 126 10.11 -13.04 -37.84
CA THR A 126 9.96 -11.61 -37.53
C THR A 126 11.32 -10.95 -37.32
N LYS A 127 12.24 -11.61 -36.60
CA LYS A 127 13.62 -11.10 -36.43
C LYS A 127 14.33 -11.01 -37.77
N THR A 128 14.31 -12.10 -38.53
CA THR A 128 14.98 -12.20 -39.84
C THR A 128 14.51 -11.11 -40.79
N TYR A 129 13.20 -10.85 -40.83
CA TYR A 129 12.63 -9.77 -41.62
C TYR A 129 13.11 -8.39 -41.15
N LEU A 130 13.06 -8.11 -39.85
CA LEU A 130 13.46 -6.81 -39.30
C LEU A 130 14.96 -6.54 -39.49
N GLU A 131 15.79 -7.58 -39.37
CA GLU A 131 17.23 -7.52 -39.64
C GLU A 131 17.51 -7.30 -41.14
N LYS A 132 16.86 -8.04 -42.04
CA LYS A 132 17.02 -7.88 -43.49
C LYS A 132 16.55 -6.52 -44.01
N SER A 133 15.54 -5.93 -43.39
CA SER A 133 15.00 -4.63 -43.78
C SER A 133 15.78 -3.43 -43.23
N ASN A 134 16.86 -3.65 -42.46
CA ASN A 134 17.62 -2.60 -41.76
C ASN A 134 16.75 -1.65 -40.90
N ASN A 135 15.55 -2.09 -40.52
CA ASN A 135 14.55 -1.25 -39.87
C ASN A 135 14.49 -1.49 -38.35
N VAL A 136 15.46 -2.24 -37.80
CA VAL A 136 15.50 -2.63 -36.38
C VAL A 136 15.48 -1.43 -35.42
N PRO A 137 16.33 -0.38 -35.59
CA PRO A 137 16.33 0.76 -34.67
C PRO A 137 14.99 1.49 -34.68
N ASN A 138 14.46 1.79 -35.88
CA ASN A 138 13.17 2.44 -36.05
C ASN A 138 12.03 1.62 -35.44
N PHE A 139 12.02 0.29 -35.64
CA PHE A 139 11.03 -0.58 -35.03
C PHE A 139 11.05 -0.46 -33.50
N LEU A 140 12.24 -0.59 -32.88
CA LEU A 140 12.38 -0.51 -31.42
C LEU A 140 12.05 0.90 -30.87
N LEU A 141 12.41 1.96 -31.58
CA LEU A 141 12.06 3.34 -31.21
C LEU A 141 10.56 3.61 -31.35
N GLN A 142 9.91 3.04 -32.37
CA GLN A 142 8.46 3.07 -32.49
C GLN A 142 7.79 2.28 -31.36
N GLN A 143 8.34 1.14 -30.94
CA GLN A 143 7.87 0.43 -29.74
C GLN A 143 7.99 1.30 -28.49
N ALA A 144 9.12 2.00 -28.34
CA ALA A 144 9.39 2.91 -27.23
C ALA A 144 8.53 4.18 -27.24
N THR A 145 8.06 4.62 -28.42
CA THR A 145 7.25 5.84 -28.57
C THR A 145 5.76 5.54 -28.50
N ARG A 146 5.29 4.58 -29.31
CA ARG A 146 3.85 4.36 -29.51
C ARG A 146 3.25 3.49 -28.43
N TYR A 147 4.00 2.57 -27.81
CA TYR A 147 3.53 1.74 -26.69
C TYR A 147 2.10 1.18 -26.83
N ASN A 148 1.61 0.99 -28.05
CA ASN A 148 0.20 0.74 -28.34
C ASN A 148 -0.01 -0.64 -28.93
N ILE A 149 0.83 -1.60 -28.53
CA ILE A 149 0.57 -2.97 -28.94
C ILE A 149 -0.36 -3.61 -27.91
N HIS A 150 -1.47 -4.11 -28.43
CA HIS A 150 -2.47 -4.88 -27.70
C HIS A 150 -1.78 -5.85 -26.74
N GLY A 151 -2.21 -5.90 -25.47
CA GLY A 151 -1.53 -6.68 -24.42
C GLY A 151 -1.28 -8.14 -24.79
N ASN A 152 -2.12 -8.66 -25.68
CA ASN A 152 -2.07 -10.00 -26.26
C ASN A 152 -0.86 -10.27 -27.16
N TRP A 153 -0.17 -9.24 -27.67
CA TRP A 153 1.09 -9.38 -28.43
C TRP A 153 2.32 -9.51 -27.54
N SER A 154 2.17 -9.30 -26.23
CA SER A 154 3.31 -9.34 -25.30
C SER A 154 4.19 -10.59 -25.44
N PRO A 155 3.67 -11.81 -25.68
CA PRO A 155 4.51 -13.01 -25.80
C PRO A 155 5.44 -12.99 -27.04
N LEU A 156 4.95 -12.46 -28.17
CA LEU A 156 5.72 -12.32 -29.41
C LEU A 156 6.77 -11.21 -29.25
N LEU A 157 6.32 -10.00 -28.88
CA LEU A 157 7.18 -8.83 -28.77
C LEU A 157 8.27 -8.98 -27.71
N GLU A 158 7.98 -9.65 -26.59
CA GLU A 158 8.98 -9.89 -25.55
C GLU A 158 10.17 -10.68 -26.11
N LYS A 159 9.90 -11.70 -26.93
CA LYS A 159 10.94 -12.52 -27.55
C LYS A 159 11.66 -11.79 -28.68
N VAL A 160 10.92 -11.10 -29.54
CA VAL A 160 11.47 -10.32 -30.67
C VAL A 160 12.34 -9.18 -30.14
N ASN A 161 11.82 -8.32 -29.27
CA ASN A 161 12.55 -7.18 -28.72
C ASN A 161 13.82 -7.63 -27.98
N LYS A 162 13.76 -8.70 -27.17
CA LYS A 162 14.93 -9.19 -26.43
C LYS A 162 16.07 -9.65 -27.36
N SER A 163 15.76 -10.15 -28.55
CA SER A 163 16.77 -10.46 -29.57
C SER A 163 17.27 -9.21 -30.28
N LEU A 164 16.35 -8.37 -30.76
CA LEU A 164 16.69 -7.16 -31.52
C LEU A 164 17.52 -6.15 -30.73
N LEU A 165 17.32 -6.06 -29.40
CA LEU A 165 18.14 -5.21 -28.53
C LEU A 165 19.63 -5.60 -28.55
N LYS A 166 19.98 -6.84 -28.90
CA LYS A 166 21.38 -7.29 -28.97
C LYS A 166 22.10 -6.76 -30.20
N VAL A 167 21.37 -6.46 -31.28
CA VAL A 167 21.95 -6.09 -32.58
C VAL A 167 22.02 -4.58 -32.81
N VAL A 168 21.32 -3.77 -32.01
CA VAL A 168 21.40 -2.30 -32.08
C VAL A 168 22.56 -1.73 -31.29
N ASP A 169 23.02 -0.54 -31.65
CA ASP A 169 24.08 0.19 -30.94
C ASP A 169 23.63 0.70 -29.55
N SER A 170 24.62 1.16 -28.79
CA SER A 170 24.43 1.69 -27.44
C SER A 170 23.62 2.99 -27.39
N GLU A 171 23.70 3.80 -28.44
CA GLU A 171 22.99 5.08 -28.55
C GLU A 171 21.49 4.85 -28.69
N THR A 172 21.10 3.92 -29.56
CA THR A 172 19.72 3.44 -29.75
C THR A 172 19.16 2.89 -28.44
N LEU A 173 19.94 2.10 -27.69
CA LEU A 173 19.52 1.60 -26.38
C LEU A 173 19.29 2.73 -25.36
N CYS A 174 20.18 3.72 -25.32
CA CYS A 174 20.00 4.91 -24.48
C CYS A 174 18.77 5.73 -24.89
N GLU A 175 18.52 5.86 -26.19
CA GLU A 175 17.37 6.58 -26.73
C GLU A 175 16.05 5.87 -26.39
N ILE A 176 16.01 4.54 -26.48
CA ILE A 176 14.90 3.73 -25.97
C ILE A 176 14.70 4.02 -24.48
N VAL A 177 15.75 3.96 -23.66
CA VAL A 177 15.63 4.27 -22.22
C VAL A 177 15.10 5.68 -22.00
N ARG A 178 15.57 6.68 -22.75
CA ARG A 178 15.13 8.08 -22.66
C ARG A 178 13.65 8.24 -22.94
N LEU A 179 13.19 7.79 -24.11
CA LEU A 179 11.79 7.89 -24.56
C LEU A 179 10.81 7.28 -23.56
N ILE A 180 11.19 6.14 -22.98
CA ILE A 180 10.36 5.40 -22.04
C ILE A 180 10.40 6.06 -20.65
N SER A 181 11.55 6.58 -20.24
CA SER A 181 11.72 7.20 -18.92
C SER A 181 11.05 8.56 -18.84
N SER A 182 10.97 9.30 -19.94
CA SER A 182 10.26 10.57 -20.04
C SER A 182 8.73 10.44 -20.09
N HIS A 183 8.21 9.25 -20.37
CA HIS A 183 6.78 9.04 -20.54
C HIS A 183 6.06 8.97 -19.18
N GLN A 184 5.22 9.96 -18.88
CA GLN A 184 4.21 9.84 -17.82
C GLN A 184 3.04 9.01 -18.33
N LYS A 185 2.71 7.92 -17.65
CA LYS A 185 1.51 7.13 -17.98
C LYS A 185 0.28 7.91 -17.55
N GLU A 186 -0.67 8.12 -18.45
CA GLU A 186 -2.02 8.54 -18.09
C GLU A 186 -2.58 7.56 -17.04
N THR A 187 -2.94 8.10 -15.89
CA THR A 187 -3.48 7.34 -14.77
C THR A 187 -4.82 7.94 -14.39
N ASN A 188 -5.87 7.12 -14.46
CA ASN A 188 -7.20 7.51 -14.04
C ASN A 188 -7.41 7.04 -12.60
N VAL A 189 -7.70 7.99 -11.72
CA VAL A 189 -8.15 7.73 -10.36
C VAL A 189 -9.66 7.72 -10.39
N TYR A 190 -10.27 6.55 -10.16
CA TYR A 190 -11.72 6.41 -10.09
C TYR A 190 -12.14 6.40 -8.63
N THR A 191 -13.09 7.26 -8.28
CA THR A 191 -13.73 7.27 -6.97
C THR A 191 -14.80 6.19 -6.88
N ARG A 192 -14.47 4.93 -7.17
CA ARG A 192 -15.32 3.79 -6.77
C ARG A 192 -14.87 3.35 -5.38
N PRO A 193 -15.61 3.71 -4.32
CA PRO A 193 -15.19 3.41 -2.96
C PRO A 193 -15.30 1.90 -2.72
N PHE A 194 -14.17 1.27 -2.41
CA PHE A 194 -14.21 0.02 -1.66
C PHE A 194 -14.15 0.37 -0.17
N LYS A 195 -15.02 -0.26 0.62
CA LYS A 195 -15.14 0.00 2.06
C LYS A 195 -14.37 -1.07 2.82
N VAL A 196 -13.38 -0.67 3.60
CA VAL A 196 -12.72 -1.50 4.62
C VAL A 196 -12.78 -0.72 5.94
N ASP A 197 -13.16 -1.36 7.05
CA ASP A 197 -13.19 -0.72 8.38
C ASP A 197 -13.93 0.64 8.43
N GLY A 198 -14.96 0.81 7.60
CA GLY A 198 -15.76 2.02 7.50
C GLY A 198 -15.08 3.23 6.84
N MET A 199 -13.89 3.08 6.27
CA MET A 199 -13.21 4.08 5.44
C MET A 199 -13.38 3.73 3.95
N CYS A 200 -13.42 4.75 3.09
CA CYS A 200 -13.57 4.59 1.65
C CYS A 200 -12.27 4.95 0.94
N TRP A 201 -11.58 3.97 0.33
CA TRP A 201 -10.38 4.26 -0.45
C TRP A 201 -10.69 4.44 -1.94
N PRO A 202 -10.04 5.40 -2.62
CA PRO A 202 -10.14 5.53 -4.07
C PRO A 202 -9.58 4.30 -4.78
N ALA A 203 -10.23 3.89 -5.87
CA ALA A 203 -9.72 2.84 -6.74
C ALA A 203 -8.82 3.46 -7.82
N VAL A 204 -7.60 2.95 -7.95
CA VAL A 204 -6.70 3.38 -9.04
C VAL A 204 -6.64 2.28 -10.08
N THR A 205 -7.06 2.62 -11.30
CA THR A 205 -6.81 1.76 -12.45
C THR A 205 -5.60 2.30 -13.19
N TYR A 206 -4.58 1.47 -13.28
CA TYR A 206 -3.46 1.76 -14.15
C TYR A 206 -3.79 1.20 -15.54
N ASN A 207 -3.58 1.99 -16.58
CA ASN A 207 -3.33 1.43 -17.90
C ASN A 207 -1.93 0.77 -17.85
N LEU A 208 -1.91 -0.43 -17.27
CA LEU A 208 -0.74 -1.19 -16.88
C LEU A 208 -0.13 -1.83 -18.12
N LYS A 209 0.44 -0.99 -19.00
CA LYS A 209 1.26 -1.45 -20.11
C LYS A 209 2.59 -1.95 -19.54
N ARG A 210 2.87 -3.26 -19.66
CA ARG A 210 4.08 -3.90 -19.12
C ARG A 210 5.32 -3.36 -19.84
N ASN A 211 6.16 -2.60 -19.15
CA ASN A 211 7.33 -1.95 -19.74
C ASN A 211 8.55 -2.90 -19.76
N ARG A 212 8.41 -4.06 -20.41
CA ARG A 212 9.49 -5.06 -20.54
C ARG A 212 10.66 -4.58 -21.41
N LEU A 213 10.41 -3.62 -22.31
CA LEU A 213 11.42 -3.08 -23.24
C LEU A 213 12.52 -2.28 -22.53
N ILE A 214 12.18 -1.37 -21.60
CA ILE A 214 13.18 -0.58 -20.87
C ILE A 214 14.07 -1.47 -20.00
N ASP A 215 13.51 -2.44 -19.28
CA ASP A 215 14.30 -3.34 -18.43
C ASP A 215 15.24 -4.22 -19.25
N ALA A 216 14.79 -4.68 -20.42
CA ALA A 216 15.61 -5.43 -21.35
C ALA A 216 16.73 -4.55 -21.93
N ALA A 217 16.43 -3.30 -22.31
CA ALA A 217 17.42 -2.34 -22.80
C ALA A 217 18.47 -2.02 -21.74
N ILE A 218 18.07 -1.70 -20.50
CA ILE A 218 19.00 -1.46 -19.38
C ILE A 218 19.85 -2.71 -19.10
N THR A 219 19.26 -3.90 -19.15
CA THR A 219 19.99 -5.16 -18.93
C THR A 219 21.04 -5.37 -20.02
N GLU A 220 20.71 -5.10 -21.28
CA GLU A 220 21.64 -5.23 -22.39
C GLU A 220 22.76 -4.17 -22.34
N LEU A 221 22.42 -2.93 -22.00
CA LEU A 221 23.38 -1.86 -21.73
C LEU A 221 24.40 -2.25 -20.65
N ARG A 222 23.93 -2.82 -19.53
CA ARG A 222 24.80 -3.27 -18.43
C ARG A 222 25.73 -4.40 -18.86
N LYS A 223 25.30 -5.33 -19.73
CA LYS A 223 26.18 -6.42 -20.23
C LYS A 223 27.33 -5.90 -21.10
N ARG A 224 27.13 -4.78 -21.79
CA ARG A 224 28.14 -4.15 -22.65
C ARG A 224 29.20 -3.37 -21.86
N GLN A 225 29.21 -3.48 -20.54
CA GLN A 225 30.03 -2.77 -19.54
C GLN A 225 31.52 -2.56 -19.89
N LYS A 226 32.14 -3.46 -20.66
CA LYS A 226 33.58 -3.42 -20.97
C LYS A 226 34.05 -2.15 -21.73
N TRP A 227 33.15 -1.30 -22.23
CA TRP A 227 33.46 -0.18 -23.12
C TRP A 227 32.91 1.18 -22.68
N TRP A 228 32.48 1.34 -21.42
CA TRP A 228 31.68 2.49 -20.99
C TRP A 228 32.38 3.38 -19.97
N ASP A 229 32.07 4.69 -20.01
CA ASP A 229 32.45 5.67 -18.99
C ASP A 229 31.69 5.39 -17.67
N GLU A 230 32.32 4.60 -16.80
CA GLU A 230 31.88 4.47 -15.41
C GLU A 230 32.07 5.79 -14.66
N VAL A 231 31.08 6.13 -13.83
CA VAL A 231 31.10 7.28 -12.95
C VAL A 231 30.78 6.86 -11.52
N LEU A 232 31.46 7.51 -10.58
CA LEU A 232 31.28 7.34 -9.15
C LEU A 232 30.41 8.46 -8.60
N ILE A 233 29.29 8.09 -7.99
CA ILE A 233 28.43 9.02 -7.29
C ILE A 233 28.65 8.84 -5.78
N LYS A 234 29.09 9.90 -5.10
CA LYS A 234 29.32 9.92 -3.66
C LYS A 234 28.11 10.51 -2.94
N ALA A 235 27.57 9.80 -1.97
CA ALA A 235 26.50 10.27 -1.08
C ALA A 235 26.79 9.80 0.35
N GLN A 236 26.73 10.70 1.33
CA GLN A 236 27.12 10.45 2.74
C GLN A 236 28.46 9.72 2.89
N GLY A 237 29.49 10.16 2.14
CA GLY A 237 30.82 9.56 2.21
C GLY A 237 30.97 8.19 1.54
N ARG A 238 29.90 7.62 0.97
CA ARG A 238 29.90 6.31 0.31
C ARG A 238 29.72 6.43 -1.20
N TYR A 239 30.37 5.57 -1.95
CA TYR A 239 30.34 5.58 -3.42
C TYR A 239 29.29 4.62 -4.00
N ILE A 240 28.74 5.02 -5.15
CA ILE A 240 27.80 4.29 -5.99
C ILE A 240 28.38 4.29 -7.40
N THR A 241 28.73 3.12 -7.93
CA THR A 241 29.22 2.99 -9.30
C THR A 241 28.05 2.85 -10.26
N THR A 242 28.03 3.64 -11.33
CA THR A 242 27.00 3.59 -12.37
C THR A 242 27.55 3.96 -13.74
N LEU A 243 26.74 3.84 -14.78
CA LEU A 243 27.12 4.14 -16.17
C LEU A 243 26.66 5.55 -16.55
N LYS A 244 27.61 6.41 -16.98
CA LYS A 244 27.34 7.80 -17.37
C LYS A 244 26.20 7.92 -18.39
N PRO A 245 26.19 7.20 -19.53
CA PRO A 245 25.18 7.41 -20.56
C PRO A 245 23.81 6.83 -20.18
N LEU A 246 23.76 5.79 -19.34
CA LEU A 246 22.50 5.28 -18.80
C LEU A 246 21.83 6.32 -17.90
N LEU A 247 22.61 6.97 -17.04
CA LEU A 247 22.09 7.95 -16.10
C LEU A 247 21.70 9.25 -16.84
N SER A 248 22.47 9.68 -17.84
CA SER A 248 22.09 10.77 -18.76
C SER A 248 20.79 10.49 -19.51
N ALA A 249 20.60 9.25 -20.00
CA ALA A 249 19.39 8.88 -20.72
C ALA A 249 18.13 8.97 -19.85
N ARG A 250 18.24 8.69 -18.55
CA ARG A 250 17.10 8.64 -17.62
C ARG A 250 16.81 9.98 -16.94
N SER A 251 17.81 10.85 -16.84
CA SER A 251 17.73 12.05 -16.02
C SER A 251 18.37 13.24 -16.74
N PRO A 252 17.57 14.28 -17.04
CA PRO A 252 18.10 15.55 -17.52
C PRO A 252 19.08 16.19 -16.53
N PHE A 253 18.92 15.96 -15.22
CA PHE A 253 19.87 16.42 -14.19
C PHE A 253 21.26 15.82 -14.40
N PHE A 254 21.35 14.50 -14.53
CA PHE A 254 22.64 13.86 -14.72
C PHE A 254 23.22 14.12 -16.11
N LYS A 255 22.37 14.28 -17.13
CA LYS A 255 22.83 14.71 -18.47
C LYS A 255 23.57 16.06 -18.39
N GLU A 256 22.94 17.08 -17.84
CA GLU A 256 23.54 18.42 -17.65
C GLU A 256 24.81 18.34 -16.77
N LEU A 257 24.74 17.66 -15.62
CA LEU A 257 25.88 17.49 -14.71
C LEU A 257 27.14 16.95 -15.40
N PHE A 258 26.94 16.02 -16.33
CA PHE A 258 27.98 15.32 -17.06
C PHE A 258 28.49 16.04 -18.30
N GLU A 259 27.64 16.87 -18.92
CA GLU A 259 28.00 17.77 -20.03
C GLU A 259 28.82 18.95 -19.51
N ASP A 260 28.46 19.50 -18.35
CA ASP A 260 29.20 20.59 -17.68
C ASP A 260 30.58 20.14 -17.18
N ASN A 261 30.75 18.85 -16.90
CA ASN A 261 31.97 18.28 -16.29
C ASN A 261 32.47 17.05 -17.04
N PRO A 262 32.89 17.17 -18.32
CA PRO A 262 33.10 16.03 -19.21
C PRO A 262 34.23 15.09 -18.76
N LYS A 263 35.27 15.64 -18.11
CA LYS A 263 36.45 14.89 -17.64
C LYS A 263 36.32 14.31 -16.23
N GLN A 264 35.29 14.71 -15.48
CA GLN A 264 35.12 14.31 -14.09
C GLN A 264 34.49 12.92 -14.00
N LYS A 265 35.09 12.04 -13.18
CA LYS A 265 34.62 10.67 -12.96
C LYS A 265 33.94 10.44 -11.62
N SER A 266 33.97 11.43 -10.72
CA SER A 266 33.41 11.33 -9.37
C SER A 266 32.62 12.57 -9.02
N PHE A 267 31.37 12.41 -8.58
CA PHE A 267 30.44 13.50 -8.28
C PHE A 267 29.84 13.32 -6.88
N GLU A 268 29.71 14.41 -6.12
CA GLU A 268 29.10 14.38 -4.79
C GLU A 268 27.65 14.88 -4.84
N LEU A 269 26.74 14.10 -4.27
CA LEU A 269 25.32 14.44 -4.15
C LEU A 269 24.95 14.62 -2.68
N SER A 270 24.18 15.68 -2.40
CA SER A 270 23.54 15.86 -1.09
C SER A 270 22.30 14.95 -0.95
N GLY A 271 22.17 14.29 0.19
CA GLY A 271 21.06 13.39 0.53
C GLY A 271 21.52 12.10 1.21
N LEU A 272 20.56 11.26 1.62
CA LEU A 272 20.83 9.94 2.21
C LEU A 272 21.42 8.97 1.16
N TYR A 273 22.43 8.19 1.54
CA TYR A 273 23.07 7.22 0.64
C TYR A 273 22.06 6.21 0.07
N LYS A 274 21.14 5.71 0.91
CA LYS A 274 20.11 4.75 0.49
C LYS A 274 19.21 5.31 -0.61
N THR A 275 18.72 6.53 -0.43
CA THR A 275 17.85 7.22 -1.39
C THR A 275 18.58 7.52 -2.70
N ALA A 276 19.82 8.02 -2.62
CA ALA A 276 20.64 8.28 -3.80
C ALA A 276 20.96 6.98 -4.55
N LYS A 277 21.31 5.90 -3.83
CA LYS A 277 21.57 4.58 -4.40
C LYS A 277 20.34 4.03 -5.12
N PHE A 278 19.16 4.14 -4.51
CA PHE A 278 17.91 3.71 -5.13
C PHE A 278 17.66 4.48 -6.42
N ALA A 279 17.68 5.82 -6.40
CA ALA A 279 17.44 6.63 -7.58
C ALA A 279 18.45 6.34 -8.72
N VAL A 280 19.74 6.23 -8.38
CA VAL A 280 20.83 6.04 -9.35
C VAL A 280 20.83 4.64 -9.96
N LEU A 281 20.59 3.60 -9.17
CA LEU A 281 20.64 2.20 -9.63
C LEU A 281 19.28 1.65 -10.09
N TYR A 282 18.20 2.40 -9.84
CA TYR A 282 16.82 1.97 -10.03
C TYR A 282 16.66 1.12 -11.29
N LYS A 283 16.25 -0.13 -11.11
CA LYS A 283 15.66 -0.92 -12.18
C LYS A 283 14.14 -0.95 -11.96
N ARG A 284 13.35 -0.86 -13.03
CA ARG A 284 11.89 -0.89 -12.91
C ARG A 284 11.38 -2.18 -12.26
N SER A 285 12.15 -3.26 -12.38
CA SER A 285 11.91 -4.55 -11.74
C SER A 285 12.45 -4.70 -10.30
N GLU A 286 13.16 -3.71 -9.75
CA GLU A 286 13.77 -3.79 -8.40
C GLU A 286 12.83 -3.42 -7.26
N ILE A 287 11.69 -2.77 -7.55
CA ILE A 287 10.59 -2.72 -6.58
C ILE A 287 10.03 -4.14 -6.53
N LYS A 288 10.52 -4.93 -5.57
CA LYS A 288 9.95 -6.24 -5.26
C LYS A 288 8.57 -6.00 -4.68
N LEU A 289 7.59 -5.92 -5.58
CA LEU A 289 6.16 -5.99 -5.29
C LEU A 289 5.89 -7.40 -4.73
N SER A 290 6.16 -7.63 -3.45
CA SER A 290 5.75 -8.85 -2.77
C SER A 290 4.22 -8.80 -2.67
N SER A 291 3.59 -9.46 -3.64
CA SER A 291 2.15 -9.62 -3.81
C SER A 291 1.46 -10.44 -2.71
N LYS A 292 2.02 -10.50 -1.50
CA LYS A 292 1.30 -11.12 -0.39
C LYS A 292 0.43 -10.04 0.23
N GLU A 293 -0.88 -10.29 0.21
CA GLU A 293 -1.93 -9.60 0.96
C GLU A 293 -1.35 -8.66 2.02
N TYR A 294 -1.23 -7.38 1.67
CA TYR A 294 -0.87 -6.36 2.65
C TYR A 294 -2.04 -6.29 3.62
N ARG A 295 -1.93 -6.97 4.76
CA ARG A 295 -2.95 -6.86 5.81
C ARG A 295 -2.66 -5.59 6.60
N PRO A 296 -3.68 -4.80 6.95
CA PRO A 296 -3.53 -3.73 7.93
C PRO A 296 -2.92 -4.33 9.20
N CYS A 297 -1.67 -3.99 9.49
CA CYS A 297 -1.00 -4.46 10.69
C CYS A 297 -1.07 -3.32 11.71
N ASP A 298 -1.79 -3.53 12.81
CA ASP A 298 -1.84 -2.59 13.94
C ASP A 298 -0.49 -2.45 14.67
N SER A 299 0.48 -3.31 14.33
CA SER A 299 1.82 -3.35 14.88
C SER A 299 2.59 -2.04 14.65
N ARG A 300 3.28 -1.58 15.70
CA ARG A 300 4.23 -0.44 15.65
C ARG A 300 5.48 -0.69 14.82
N VAL A 301 5.64 -1.89 14.29
CA VAL A 301 6.74 -2.20 13.39
C VAL A 301 6.15 -2.17 11.99
N LEU A 302 6.25 -1.01 11.33
CA LEU A 302 6.08 -0.89 9.88
C LEU A 302 7.21 -1.72 9.25
N THR A 303 6.99 -3.02 9.13
CA THR A 303 7.95 -3.90 8.48
C THR A 303 7.72 -3.89 6.98
N GLU A 304 8.76 -3.38 6.31
CA GLU A 304 9.04 -3.33 4.87
C GLU A 304 8.43 -2.09 4.16
N ASP A 305 9.27 -1.28 3.51
CA ASP A 305 8.91 -0.10 2.68
C ASP A 305 8.19 1.08 3.39
N ASN A 306 8.88 1.73 4.34
CA ASN A 306 8.40 2.91 5.08
C ASN A 306 7.93 4.05 4.13
N LEU A 307 6.72 4.58 4.36
CA LEU A 307 6.20 5.76 3.67
C LEU A 307 7.21 6.92 3.64
N GLU A 308 7.93 7.15 4.74
CA GLU A 308 8.97 8.18 4.81
C GLU A 308 10.12 7.91 3.81
N GLU A 309 10.53 6.65 3.63
CA GLU A 309 11.54 6.28 2.64
C GLU A 309 11.01 6.51 1.21
N LEU A 310 9.75 6.16 0.95
CA LEU A 310 9.10 6.42 -0.34
C LEU A 310 8.98 7.92 -0.64
N LEU A 311 8.59 8.74 0.34
CA LEU A 311 8.55 10.20 0.21
C LEU A 311 9.95 10.80 0.02
N ASN A 312 10.97 10.27 0.69
CA ASN A 312 12.37 10.66 0.47
C ASN A 312 12.85 10.30 -0.95
N ILE A 313 12.48 9.13 -1.47
CA ILE A 313 12.78 8.74 -2.86
C ILE A 313 12.04 9.65 -3.84
N LEU A 314 10.78 10.00 -3.56
CA LEU A 314 10.00 10.93 -4.38
C LEU A 314 10.67 12.31 -4.44
N SER A 315 11.19 12.78 -3.31
CA SER A 315 12.01 14.01 -3.23
C SER A 315 13.30 13.93 -4.03
N ALA A 316 14.05 12.83 -3.92
CA ALA A 316 15.23 12.62 -4.75
C ALA A 316 14.89 12.53 -6.24
N ALA A 317 13.78 11.89 -6.61
CA ALA A 317 13.33 11.77 -7.99
C ALA A 317 12.97 13.14 -8.57
N LYS A 318 12.30 14.03 -7.81
CA LYS A 318 12.10 15.43 -8.19
C LYS A 318 13.43 16.14 -8.40
N LYS A 319 14.34 16.08 -7.43
CA LYS A 319 15.66 16.73 -7.48
C LYS A 319 16.48 16.30 -8.69
N PHE A 320 16.51 14.99 -8.97
CA PHE A 320 17.25 14.42 -10.10
C PHE A 320 16.42 14.41 -11.39
N ARG A 321 15.24 15.02 -11.43
CA ARG A 321 14.36 15.05 -12.60
C ARG A 321 14.10 13.66 -13.21
N MET A 322 13.93 12.65 -12.36
CA MET A 322 13.69 11.25 -12.76
C MET A 322 12.19 10.96 -12.78
N VAL A 323 11.56 11.21 -13.93
CA VAL A 323 10.11 11.09 -14.13
C VAL A 323 9.61 9.66 -13.94
N ASP A 324 10.37 8.67 -14.42
CA ASP A 324 10.05 7.26 -14.30
C ASP A 324 10.05 6.79 -12.83
N VAL A 325 11.06 7.16 -12.05
CA VAL A 325 11.15 6.85 -10.62
C VAL A 325 10.01 7.54 -9.86
N SER A 326 9.78 8.83 -10.11
CA SER A 326 8.67 9.56 -9.48
C SER A 326 7.32 8.91 -9.77
N GLY A 327 7.07 8.53 -11.03
CA GLY A 327 5.84 7.86 -11.41
C GLY A 327 5.66 6.48 -10.77
N GLU A 328 6.72 5.70 -10.61
CA GLU A 328 6.65 4.36 -9.99
C GLU A 328 6.45 4.42 -8.48
N VAL A 329 7.11 5.37 -7.79
CA VAL A 329 6.89 5.61 -6.35
C VAL A 329 5.47 6.06 -6.07
N GLN A 330 4.93 7.01 -6.86
CA GLN A 330 3.54 7.43 -6.75
C GLN A 330 2.58 6.25 -6.88
N ARG A 331 2.77 5.40 -7.90
CA ARG A 331 1.93 4.21 -8.10
C ARG A 331 2.02 3.23 -6.96
N HIS A 332 3.21 3.02 -6.40
CA HIS A 332 3.38 2.12 -5.28
C HIS A 332 2.60 2.62 -4.05
N ILE A 333 2.73 3.90 -3.71
CA ILE A 333 1.98 4.51 -2.59
C ILE A 333 0.47 4.42 -2.85
N THR A 334 -0.01 4.74 -4.06
CA THR A 334 -1.45 4.74 -4.35
C THR A 334 -2.05 3.33 -4.50
N HIS A 335 -1.27 2.34 -4.94
CA HIS A 335 -1.70 0.94 -5.00
C HIS A 335 -1.86 0.35 -3.61
N HIS A 336 -0.99 0.73 -2.68
CA HIS A 336 -1.01 0.32 -1.28
C HIS A 336 -1.57 1.44 -0.37
N GLY A 337 -2.50 2.25 -0.89
CA GLY A 337 -3.03 3.42 -0.17
C GLY A 337 -3.63 3.07 1.19
N GLU A 338 -4.22 1.88 1.36
CA GLU A 338 -4.73 1.38 2.64
C GLU A 338 -3.64 1.17 3.71
N GLY A 339 -2.39 0.92 3.30
CA GLY A 339 -1.24 0.78 4.19
C GLY A 339 -0.55 2.09 4.54
N PHE A 340 -0.75 3.15 3.74
CA PHE A 340 0.01 4.39 3.85
C PHE A 340 -0.84 5.64 4.16
N ILE A 341 -2.10 5.66 3.72
CA ILE A 341 -2.95 6.86 3.71
C ILE A 341 -4.15 6.66 4.64
N TYR A 342 -4.22 7.53 5.64
CA TYR A 342 -5.22 7.55 6.71
C TYR A 342 -5.88 8.95 6.81
N SER A 343 -7.02 9.03 7.48
CA SER A 343 -7.71 10.31 7.73
C SER A 343 -6.86 11.35 8.48
N ARG A 344 -5.81 10.91 9.18
CA ARG A 344 -4.94 11.78 9.97
C ARG A 344 -3.75 12.35 9.17
N ASN A 345 -3.23 11.62 8.18
CA ASN A 345 -2.04 12.01 7.41
C ASN A 345 -2.32 12.33 5.93
N ALA A 346 -3.53 12.11 5.41
CA ALA A 346 -3.79 12.28 3.98
C ALA A 346 -3.60 13.72 3.47
N GLN A 347 -3.90 14.74 4.29
CA GLN A 347 -3.63 16.14 3.93
C GLN A 347 -2.13 16.43 3.89
N GLU A 348 -1.36 15.94 4.87
CA GLU A 348 0.10 16.09 4.86
C GLU A 348 0.71 15.42 3.61
N ILE A 349 0.28 14.20 3.29
CA ILE A 349 0.75 13.48 2.09
C ILE A 349 0.34 14.23 0.82
N LYS A 350 -0.85 14.83 0.79
CA LYS A 350 -1.30 15.68 -0.33
C LYS A 350 -0.38 16.88 -0.50
N ASP A 351 -0.08 17.60 0.59
CA ASP A 351 0.77 18.80 0.55
C ASP A 351 2.19 18.44 0.10
N ILE A 352 2.77 17.36 0.64
CA ILE A 352 4.05 16.81 0.18
C ILE A 352 3.97 16.41 -1.30
N ALA A 353 2.88 15.76 -1.72
CA ALA A 353 2.73 15.36 -3.12
C ALA A 353 2.68 16.58 -4.05
N ASN A 354 1.97 17.64 -3.68
CA ASN A 354 1.93 18.90 -4.42
C ASN A 354 3.32 19.55 -4.47
N GLU A 355 4.02 19.66 -3.34
CA GLU A 355 5.41 20.14 -3.28
C GLU A 355 6.33 19.32 -4.19
N MET A 356 6.15 18.00 -4.25
CA MET A 356 6.95 17.09 -5.05
C MET A 356 6.56 17.04 -6.54
N ASN A 357 5.53 17.78 -6.95
CA ASN A 357 4.89 17.69 -8.26
C ASN A 357 4.46 16.24 -8.60
N ALA A 358 3.94 15.55 -7.59
CA ALA A 358 3.48 14.18 -7.62
C ALA A 358 1.95 14.13 -7.80
N ALA A 359 1.50 14.60 -8.97
CA ALA A 359 0.09 14.82 -9.29
C ALA A 359 -0.81 13.58 -9.12
N LEU A 360 -0.30 12.35 -9.32
CA LEU A 360 -1.10 11.14 -9.11
C LEU A 360 -1.39 10.92 -7.62
N LEU A 361 -0.36 11.07 -6.78
CA LEU A 361 -0.50 10.90 -5.34
C LEU A 361 -1.37 12.03 -4.74
N GLU A 362 -1.18 13.26 -5.20
CA GLU A 362 -2.01 14.40 -4.80
C GLU A 362 -3.49 14.15 -5.11
N ARG A 363 -3.83 13.81 -6.37
CA ARG A 363 -5.20 13.48 -6.79
C ARG A 363 -5.80 12.31 -6.02
N TYR A 364 -4.97 11.33 -5.67
CA TYR A 364 -5.41 10.19 -4.85
C TYR A 364 -5.76 10.64 -3.43
N CYS A 365 -4.91 11.44 -2.80
CA CYS A 365 -5.17 12.01 -1.48
C CYS A 365 -6.40 12.93 -1.49
N ASP A 366 -6.57 13.75 -2.53
CA ASP A 366 -7.77 14.58 -2.72
C ASP A 366 -9.04 13.75 -2.80
N ALA A 367 -9.03 12.70 -3.63
CA ALA A 367 -10.15 11.78 -3.74
C ALA A 367 -10.45 11.09 -2.40
N PHE A 368 -9.42 10.68 -1.67
CA PHE A 368 -9.56 10.06 -0.35
C PHE A 368 -10.17 11.04 0.66
N ILE A 369 -9.67 12.27 0.75
CA ILE A 369 -10.18 13.31 1.66
C ILE A 369 -11.63 13.62 1.34
N ALA A 370 -11.95 13.89 0.07
CA ALA A 370 -13.31 14.21 -0.38
C ALA A 370 -14.32 13.10 -0.03
N THR A 371 -13.90 11.83 -0.13
CA THR A 371 -14.77 10.69 0.16
C THR A 371 -14.92 10.42 1.67
N ASN A 372 -14.01 10.92 2.52
CA ASN A 372 -13.98 10.66 3.96
C ASN A 372 -14.12 11.93 4.82
N LEU A 373 -14.66 13.04 4.29
CA LEU A 373 -14.78 14.34 4.97
C LEU A 373 -15.37 14.27 6.39
N ARG A 374 -16.33 13.38 6.64
CA ARG A 374 -16.95 13.21 7.98
C ARG A 374 -16.02 12.58 9.04
N LYS A 375 -14.94 11.94 8.62
CA LYS A 375 -13.94 11.27 9.47
C LYS A 375 -12.57 11.95 9.43
N PHE A 376 -12.41 12.98 8.60
CA PHE A 376 -11.16 13.71 8.44
C PHE A 376 -10.99 14.67 9.62
N THR A 377 -9.91 14.52 10.37
CA THR A 377 -9.53 15.48 11.41
C THR A 377 -8.54 16.45 10.78
N LEU A 378 -8.91 17.73 10.65
CA LEU A 378 -8.03 18.84 10.29
C LEU A 378 -6.92 19.10 11.34
N PHE A 379 -6.63 18.11 12.19
CA PHE A 379 -5.71 18.22 13.30
C PHE A 379 -4.30 18.69 12.87
N PRO A 380 -3.69 18.20 11.77
CA PRO A 380 -2.39 18.69 11.33
C PRO A 380 -2.41 20.18 10.92
N SER A 381 -3.56 20.69 10.49
CA SER A 381 -3.71 22.10 10.10
C SER A 381 -3.98 23.04 11.29
N LEU A 382 -4.12 22.51 12.51
CA LEU A 382 -4.21 23.35 13.70
C LEU A 382 -2.86 24.05 13.97
N PRO A 383 -2.88 25.29 14.49
CA PRO A 383 -1.70 25.95 15.05
C PRO A 383 -0.95 25.05 16.03
N THR A 384 0.37 25.12 16.01
CA THR A 384 1.28 24.29 16.82
C THR A 384 0.92 24.35 18.31
N GLU A 385 0.53 25.53 18.82
CA GLU A 385 0.14 25.74 20.21
C GLU A 385 -1.10 24.92 20.59
N LEU A 386 -2.10 24.85 19.70
CA LEU A 386 -3.30 24.06 19.90
C LEU A 386 -3.02 22.57 19.80
N ARG A 387 -2.17 22.14 18.86
CA ARG A 387 -1.74 20.73 18.76
C ARG A 387 -1.03 20.27 20.03
N ILE A 388 -0.07 21.08 20.50
CA ILE A 388 0.65 20.89 21.75
C ILE A 388 -0.31 20.80 22.94
N SER A 389 -1.30 21.69 23.05
CA SER A 389 -2.28 21.64 24.13
C SER A 389 -3.13 20.38 24.11
N ILE A 390 -3.47 19.86 22.92
CA ILE A 390 -4.23 18.61 22.81
C ILE A 390 -3.33 17.43 23.17
N TRP A 391 -2.07 17.44 22.73
CA TRP A 391 -1.10 16.41 23.09
C TRP A 391 -0.83 16.35 24.58
N SER A 392 -0.71 17.49 25.25
CA SER A 392 -0.55 17.52 26.71
C SER A 392 -1.74 16.86 27.42
N GLN A 393 -2.98 17.19 27.03
CA GLN A 393 -4.20 16.63 27.62
C GLN A 393 -4.34 15.13 27.39
N VAL A 394 -3.96 14.63 26.21
CA VAL A 394 -4.05 13.20 25.93
C VAL A 394 -2.89 12.43 26.58
N ALA A 395 -1.69 13.02 26.62
CA ALA A 395 -0.52 12.48 27.33
C ALA A 395 -0.67 12.50 28.86
N SER A 396 -1.57 13.30 29.41
CA SER A 396 -1.92 13.33 30.83
C SER A 396 -3.07 12.40 31.20
N ARG A 397 -3.61 11.60 30.26
CA ARG A 397 -4.71 10.67 30.58
C ARG A 397 -4.17 9.52 31.43
N PRO A 398 -4.74 9.28 32.62
CA PRO A 398 -4.35 8.14 33.43
C PRO A 398 -4.76 6.85 32.72
N ARG A 399 -3.96 5.81 32.93
CA ARG A 399 -4.26 4.43 32.57
C ARG A 399 -3.82 3.51 33.69
N VAL A 400 -4.30 2.28 33.66
CA VAL A 400 -3.89 1.25 34.62
C VAL A 400 -2.77 0.40 34.03
N VAL A 401 -1.67 0.25 34.77
CA VAL A 401 -0.52 -0.56 34.40
C VAL A 401 -0.37 -1.69 35.40
N LEU A 402 -0.39 -2.94 34.93
CA LEU A 402 -0.23 -4.11 35.78
C LEU A 402 1.23 -4.22 36.24
N ALA A 403 1.46 -4.26 37.56
CA ALA A 403 2.81 -4.26 38.14
C ALA A 403 3.68 -5.44 37.66
N HIS A 404 3.09 -6.63 37.50
CA HIS A 404 3.83 -7.81 37.00
C HIS A 404 4.30 -7.67 35.55
N LYS A 405 3.73 -6.73 34.76
CA LYS A 405 4.14 -6.46 33.37
C LYS A 405 5.22 -5.38 33.25
N LEU A 406 5.65 -4.76 34.35
CA LEU A 406 6.67 -3.70 34.33
C LEU A 406 8.04 -4.18 33.84
N HIS A 407 8.34 -5.48 33.94
CA HIS A 407 9.58 -6.09 33.43
C HIS A 407 9.51 -6.52 31.97
N GLU A 408 8.31 -6.60 31.39
CA GLU A 408 8.15 -6.86 29.96
C GLU A 408 8.38 -5.55 29.20
N SER A 409 8.79 -5.63 27.93
CA SER A 409 8.86 -4.44 27.08
C SER A 409 7.45 -3.89 26.89
N LEU A 410 7.02 -3.01 27.79
CA LEU A 410 5.70 -2.42 27.74
C LEU A 410 5.54 -1.72 26.39
N GLN A 411 4.44 -2.02 25.71
CA GLN A 411 4.12 -1.34 24.47
C GLN A 411 3.69 0.08 24.85
N THR A 412 4.18 1.10 24.13
CA THR A 412 3.70 2.47 24.30
C THR A 412 2.15 2.46 24.26
N PRO A 413 1.45 3.18 25.16
CA PRO A 413 0.00 3.05 25.30
C PRO A 413 -0.74 3.23 23.97
N ARG A 414 -1.87 2.54 23.78
CA ARG A 414 -2.64 2.57 22.52
C ARG A 414 -3.11 3.98 22.15
N HIS A 415 -3.57 4.77 23.12
CA HIS A 415 -3.97 6.16 22.87
C HIS A 415 -2.79 7.01 22.40
N ILE A 416 -1.59 6.88 23.01
CA ILE A 416 -0.37 7.53 22.53
C ILE A 416 0.07 6.97 21.16
N ALA A 417 -0.06 5.67 20.91
CA ALA A 417 0.20 5.05 19.61
C ALA A 417 -0.56 5.73 18.48
N ARG A 418 -1.83 6.04 18.75
CA ARG A 418 -2.73 6.64 17.77
C ARG A 418 -2.35 8.09 17.48
N ILE A 419 -1.93 8.83 18.51
CA ILE A 419 -1.45 10.21 18.40
C ILE A 419 -0.14 10.29 17.62
N LEU A 420 0.83 9.44 17.93
CA LEU A 420 2.13 9.41 17.25
C LEU A 420 2.02 9.21 15.73
N ARG A 421 0.87 8.71 15.26
CA ARG A 421 0.56 8.46 13.85
C ARG A 421 -0.21 9.60 13.18
N VAL A 422 -0.51 10.70 13.89
CA VAL A 422 -1.38 11.78 13.39
C VAL A 422 -0.69 12.61 12.30
N CYS A 423 0.50 13.12 12.57
CA CYS A 423 1.34 13.81 11.58
C CYS A 423 2.83 13.56 11.86
N ARG A 424 3.72 13.91 10.92
CA ARG A 424 5.18 13.77 11.08
C ARG A 424 5.72 14.44 12.34
N ASP A 425 5.17 15.58 12.72
CA ASP A 425 5.61 16.34 13.90
C ASP A 425 5.09 15.76 15.21
N SER A 426 4.04 14.91 15.17
CA SER A 426 3.40 14.35 16.36
C SER A 426 4.38 13.62 17.26
N LYS A 427 5.40 12.95 16.70
CA LYS A 427 6.42 12.28 17.51
C LYS A 427 7.23 13.28 18.34
N ALA A 428 7.77 14.31 17.69
CA ALA A 428 8.58 15.32 18.37
C ALA A 428 7.74 16.15 19.34
N GLU A 429 6.50 16.51 18.97
CA GLU A 429 5.59 17.28 19.82
C GLU A 429 5.13 16.47 21.04
N VAL A 430 4.78 15.19 20.89
CA VAL A 430 4.35 14.32 22.01
C VAL A 430 5.51 13.99 22.95
N GLU A 431 6.72 13.76 22.42
CA GLU A 431 7.91 13.47 23.22
C GLU A 431 8.23 14.61 24.22
N GLN A 432 7.81 15.85 23.95
CA GLN A 432 7.97 16.98 24.89
C GLN A 432 7.15 16.83 26.19
N PHE A 433 5.98 16.17 26.13
CA PHE A 433 5.04 16.05 27.26
C PHE A 433 4.97 14.65 27.85
N TRP A 434 5.13 13.64 27.00
CA TRP A 434 5.21 12.25 27.40
C TRP A 434 6.59 11.88 27.95
N GLY A 435 7.63 12.64 27.56
CA GLY A 435 9.02 12.39 27.95
C GLY A 435 9.62 11.15 27.28
N ARG A 436 10.88 10.82 27.62
CA ARG A 436 11.46 9.52 27.27
C ARG A 436 10.87 8.46 28.20
N PRO A 437 10.13 7.47 27.69
CA PRO A 437 9.47 6.48 28.52
C PRO A 437 10.49 5.70 29.36
N ARG A 438 10.37 5.76 30.69
CA ARG A 438 11.11 4.90 31.63
C ARG A 438 10.35 3.58 31.77
N MET A 439 11.08 2.48 31.98
CA MET A 439 10.53 1.11 32.10
C MET A 439 9.46 0.79 31.04
N GLY A 440 9.77 0.99 29.76
CA GLY A 440 8.90 0.59 28.66
C GLY A 440 7.65 1.46 28.43
N GLY A 441 7.48 2.60 29.09
CA GLY A 441 6.33 3.46 28.76
C GLY A 441 5.55 4.04 29.92
N VAL A 442 5.97 3.83 31.17
CA VAL A 442 5.18 4.22 32.35
C VAL A 442 5.48 5.66 32.73
N LYS A 443 4.42 6.43 33.03
CA LYS A 443 4.50 7.80 33.53
C LYS A 443 4.03 7.82 34.97
N PHE A 444 4.95 7.60 35.91
CA PHE A 444 4.67 7.42 37.35
C PHE A 444 3.94 8.61 38.00
N GLU A 445 3.96 9.78 37.37
CA GLU A 445 3.24 10.96 37.84
C GLU A 445 1.73 10.92 37.57
N VAL A 446 1.25 10.06 36.67
CA VAL A 446 -0.18 10.01 36.26
C VAL A 446 -0.74 8.59 36.07
N ASP A 447 0.09 7.61 35.74
CA ASP A 447 -0.33 6.22 35.56
C ASP A 447 -0.66 5.58 36.92
N ILE A 448 -1.72 4.77 36.95
CA ILE A 448 -2.15 4.01 38.14
C ILE A 448 -1.51 2.63 38.07
N ILE A 449 -0.68 2.29 39.06
CA ILE A 449 -0.03 0.98 39.13
C ILE A 449 -0.96 -0.02 39.83
N TRP A 450 -1.44 -1.02 39.10
CA TRP A 450 -2.23 -2.11 39.68
C TRP A 450 -1.32 -3.12 40.36
N LEU A 451 -1.45 -3.22 41.67
CA LEU A 451 -0.72 -4.11 42.55
C LEU A 451 -1.71 -5.10 43.15
N ASP A 452 -1.59 -6.36 42.74
CA ASP A 452 -2.25 -7.43 43.46
C ASP A 452 -1.50 -7.67 44.76
N ALA A 453 -2.17 -7.45 45.89
CA ALA A 453 -1.65 -7.61 47.24
C ALA A 453 -1.05 -9.02 47.48
N CYS A 454 -1.53 -10.03 46.76
CA CYS A 454 -1.05 -11.42 46.82
C CYS A 454 0.20 -11.67 45.95
N TYR A 455 0.54 -10.75 45.04
CA TYR A 455 1.63 -10.89 44.06
C TYR A 455 2.45 -9.61 43.96
N LEU A 456 3.08 -9.22 45.06
CA LEU A 456 4.10 -8.18 45.02
C LEU A 456 5.31 -8.69 44.22
N PRO A 457 5.74 -8.01 43.15
CA PRO A 457 6.88 -8.45 42.36
C PRO A 457 8.19 -8.39 43.18
N PRO A 458 9.20 -9.23 42.85
CA PRO A 458 10.57 -9.11 43.39
C PRO A 458 11.13 -7.70 43.09
N PRO A 459 12.18 -7.20 43.79
CA PRO A 459 12.30 -5.78 44.12
C PRO A 459 12.33 -4.86 42.90
N ILE A 460 11.16 -4.29 42.56
CA ILE A 460 11.02 -3.16 41.65
C ILE A 460 10.99 -1.90 42.52
N SER A 461 11.87 -0.95 42.25
CA SER A 461 11.77 0.38 42.87
C SER A 461 10.59 1.12 42.22
N LEU A 462 9.48 1.23 42.95
CA LEU A 462 8.30 2.03 42.61
C LEU A 462 8.31 3.38 43.32
N GLU A 463 9.50 3.89 43.67
CA GLU A 463 9.68 5.10 44.46
C GLU A 463 9.08 6.37 43.85
N GLU A 464 8.93 6.39 42.53
CA GLU A 464 8.35 7.53 41.79
C GLU A 464 6.82 7.45 41.65
N ALA A 465 6.18 6.30 41.95
CA ALA A 465 4.75 6.08 41.74
C ALA A 465 3.88 6.92 42.69
N ARG A 466 2.95 7.70 42.11
CA ARG A 466 2.02 8.56 42.87
C ARG A 466 0.64 7.95 43.06
N TYR A 467 0.25 7.01 42.20
CA TYR A 467 -1.08 6.41 42.19
C TYR A 467 -0.99 4.90 42.05
N CYS A 468 -1.59 4.17 42.98
CA CYS A 468 -1.66 2.71 42.95
C CYS A 468 -3.11 2.25 43.10
N ALA A 469 -3.43 1.08 42.55
CA ALA A 469 -4.71 0.42 42.72
C ALA A 469 -4.51 -1.03 43.18
N THR A 470 -5.40 -1.51 44.05
CA THR A 470 -5.38 -2.88 44.55
C THR A 470 -6.83 -3.33 44.82
N PRO A 471 -7.14 -4.64 44.80
CA PRO A 471 -8.45 -5.13 45.19
C PRO A 471 -8.85 -4.64 46.59
N ALA A 472 -10.12 -4.25 46.73
CA ALA A 472 -10.70 -3.96 48.04
C ALA A 472 -10.69 -5.23 48.92
N PRO A 473 -10.57 -5.10 50.24
CA PRO A 473 -10.61 -6.25 51.13
C PRO A 473 -11.92 -7.01 50.97
N ASP A 474 -11.86 -8.34 50.98
CA ASP A 474 -13.08 -9.13 51.10
C ASP A 474 -13.74 -8.82 52.45
N ALA A 475 -15.02 -8.52 52.43
CA ALA A 475 -15.75 -8.14 53.63
C ALA A 475 -15.91 -9.33 54.60
N ASP A 476 -15.81 -10.57 54.10
CA ASP A 476 -16.03 -11.80 54.86
C ASP A 476 -14.71 -12.47 55.33
N LEU A 477 -13.55 -12.04 54.83
CA LEU A 477 -12.23 -12.62 55.17
C LEU A 477 -11.36 -11.62 55.95
N GLN A 478 -11.09 -11.92 57.22
CA GLN A 478 -10.29 -11.09 58.13
C GLN A 478 -8.76 -11.37 58.10
N PHE A 479 -8.17 -11.76 56.97
CA PHE A 479 -6.73 -12.10 56.95
C PHE A 479 -5.89 -11.19 56.05
N ASP A 480 -4.70 -10.82 56.58
CA ASP A 480 -3.49 -10.22 55.99
C ASP A 480 -3.62 -9.03 55.02
N TRP A 481 -4.84 -8.53 54.74
CA TRP A 481 -5.05 -7.41 53.81
C TRP A 481 -4.27 -6.17 54.23
N GLY A 482 -4.36 -5.77 55.51
CA GLY A 482 -3.67 -4.59 56.02
C GLY A 482 -2.15 -4.71 55.90
N VAL A 483 -1.60 -5.89 56.19
CA VAL A 483 -0.17 -6.20 56.03
C VAL A 483 0.25 -6.08 54.56
N ASN A 484 -0.53 -6.61 53.63
CA ASN A 484 -0.20 -6.56 52.20
C ASN A 484 -0.32 -5.15 51.61
N VAL A 485 -1.32 -4.37 52.03
CA VAL A 485 -1.47 -2.97 51.63
C VAL A 485 -0.35 -2.10 52.20
N LEU A 486 0.07 -2.34 53.46
CA LEU A 486 1.22 -1.65 54.03
C LEU A 486 2.51 -1.95 53.25
N ARG A 487 2.68 -3.17 52.73
CA ARG A 487 3.81 -3.49 51.84
C ARG A 487 3.76 -2.68 50.55
N ILE A 488 2.58 -2.49 49.95
CA ILE A 488 2.40 -1.61 48.77
C ILE A 488 2.83 -0.17 49.10
N ILE A 489 2.35 0.37 50.23
CA ILE A 489 2.67 1.73 50.67
C ILE A 489 4.18 1.89 50.91
N LYS A 490 4.81 0.92 51.57
CA LYS A 490 6.27 0.90 51.81
C LYS A 490 7.08 0.83 50.52
N CYS A 491 6.57 0.17 49.48
CA CYS A 491 7.20 0.13 48.15
C CYS A 491 7.04 1.43 47.35
N CYS A 492 6.10 2.30 47.72
CA CYS A 492 5.73 3.53 46.99
C CYS A 492 5.80 4.76 47.91
N PRO A 493 6.99 5.24 48.32
CA PRO A 493 7.17 6.38 49.23
C PRO A 493 6.48 7.68 48.80
N ARG A 494 6.21 7.87 47.50
CA ARG A 494 5.57 9.09 46.95
C ARG A 494 4.07 8.92 46.66
N LEU A 495 3.46 7.85 47.20
CA LEU A 495 2.06 7.54 46.96
C LEU A 495 1.14 8.65 47.49
N GLU A 496 0.45 9.33 46.58
CA GLU A 496 -0.54 10.37 46.91
C GLU A 496 -1.91 9.73 47.15
N ALA A 497 -2.30 8.74 46.33
CA ALA A 497 -3.56 8.03 46.49
C ALA A 497 -3.47 6.53 46.20
N LEU A 498 -4.19 5.74 47.00
CA LEU A 498 -4.40 4.31 46.85
C LEU A 498 -5.88 4.05 46.52
N TYR A 499 -6.13 3.50 45.34
CA TYR A 499 -7.46 3.11 44.89
C TYR A 499 -7.78 1.67 45.34
N LEU A 500 -8.90 1.50 46.04
CA LEU A 500 -9.44 0.20 46.43
C LEU A 500 -10.55 -0.20 45.45
N ALA A 501 -10.30 -1.24 44.66
CA ALA A 501 -11.21 -1.69 43.62
C ALA A 501 -12.25 -2.68 44.19
N ILE A 502 -13.52 -2.25 44.23
CA ILE A 502 -14.65 -3.12 44.60
C ILE A 502 -15.20 -3.78 43.34
N ALA A 503 -15.44 -5.10 43.42
CA ALA A 503 -16.10 -5.85 42.35
C ALA A 503 -17.46 -5.25 42.00
N GLY A 504 -17.73 -5.06 40.70
CA GLY A 504 -18.92 -4.35 40.20
C GLY A 504 -20.28 -4.95 40.59
N GLY A 505 -20.30 -6.17 41.14
CA GLY A 505 -21.51 -6.85 41.63
C GLY A 505 -21.82 -6.66 43.12
N ASN A 506 -20.95 -6.00 43.90
CA ASN A 506 -21.17 -5.80 45.33
C ASN A 506 -22.07 -4.59 45.60
N ASP A 507 -23.11 -4.76 46.41
CA ASP A 507 -23.88 -3.65 46.96
C ASP A 507 -22.99 -2.85 47.93
N GLU A 508 -22.66 -1.61 47.57
CA GLU A 508 -21.82 -0.71 48.40
C GLU A 508 -22.40 -0.50 49.81
N PHE A 509 -23.72 -0.57 50.00
CA PHE A 509 -24.35 -0.49 51.32
C PHE A 509 -24.12 -1.76 52.14
N GLU A 510 -24.27 -2.92 51.51
CA GLU A 510 -24.00 -4.21 52.16
C GLU A 510 -22.52 -4.38 52.49
N TYR A 511 -21.65 -4.03 51.55
CA TYR A 511 -20.20 -4.03 51.76
C TYR A 511 -19.80 -3.08 52.90
N CYS A 512 -20.34 -1.85 52.93
CA CYS A 512 -20.09 -0.92 54.03
C CYS A 512 -20.52 -1.50 55.39
N ARG A 513 -21.71 -2.12 55.47
CA ARG A 513 -22.20 -2.75 56.71
C ARG A 513 -21.28 -3.85 57.19
N ARG A 514 -20.85 -4.75 56.30
CA ARG A 514 -19.94 -5.85 56.65
C ARG A 514 -18.54 -5.36 57.01
N PHE A 515 -18.03 -4.36 56.29
CA PHE A 515 -16.66 -3.86 56.47
C PHE A 515 -16.51 -2.92 57.68
N THR A 516 -17.52 -2.11 58.00
CA THR A 516 -17.41 -1.07 59.05
C THR A 516 -18.32 -1.32 60.26
N ASN A 517 -19.25 -2.28 60.17
CA ASN A 517 -20.36 -2.45 61.12
C ASN A 517 -21.24 -1.20 61.31
N ARG A 518 -21.26 -0.30 60.32
CA ARG A 518 -22.10 0.91 60.30
C ARG A 518 -23.11 0.84 59.16
N GLU A 519 -24.28 1.44 59.37
CA GLU A 519 -25.39 1.42 58.42
C GLU A 519 -25.49 2.78 57.70
N PRO A 520 -25.05 2.88 56.43
CA PRO A 520 -25.10 4.13 55.68
C PRO A 520 -26.51 4.42 55.13
N THR A 521 -26.87 5.70 55.07
CA THR A 521 -28.14 6.18 54.51
C THR A 521 -28.02 6.60 53.04
N THR A 522 -26.80 6.89 52.58
CA THR A 522 -26.53 7.26 51.18
C THR A 522 -25.29 6.53 50.64
N ARG A 523 -25.19 6.44 49.32
CA ARG A 523 -24.01 5.86 48.65
C ARG A 523 -22.73 6.65 48.94
N ALA A 524 -22.82 7.98 49.01
CA ALA A 524 -21.68 8.84 49.34
C ALA A 524 -21.22 8.59 50.79
N GLU A 525 -22.15 8.44 51.73
CA GLU A 525 -21.85 8.09 53.11
C GLU A 525 -21.24 6.69 53.23
N ALA A 526 -21.77 5.70 52.53
CA ALA A 526 -21.21 4.34 52.48
C ALA A 526 -19.74 4.37 52.04
N ARG A 527 -19.41 5.11 50.97
CA ARG A 527 -18.04 5.25 50.48
C ARG A 527 -17.11 5.92 51.49
N ASN A 528 -17.54 7.04 52.07
CA ASN A 528 -16.74 7.74 53.09
C ASN A 528 -16.47 6.83 54.29
N LEU A 529 -17.47 6.08 54.76
CA LEU A 529 -17.31 5.15 55.88
C LEU A 529 -16.33 4.02 55.55
N ILE A 530 -16.35 3.49 54.32
CA ILE A 530 -15.41 2.46 53.87
C ILE A 530 -13.99 3.04 53.79
N GLU A 531 -13.81 4.22 53.19
CA GLU A 531 -12.51 4.89 53.08
C GLU A 531 -11.92 5.22 54.46
N GLU A 532 -12.71 5.77 55.38
CA GLU A 532 -12.32 6.04 56.76
C GLU A 532 -11.98 4.75 57.52
N GLY A 533 -12.81 3.72 57.39
CA GLY A 533 -12.61 2.42 58.03
C GLY A 533 -11.32 1.73 57.55
N ALA A 534 -11.04 1.82 56.25
CA ALA A 534 -9.79 1.34 55.67
C ALA A 534 -8.58 2.12 56.22
N HIS A 535 -8.69 3.44 56.32
CA HIS A 535 -7.63 4.30 56.84
C HIS A 535 -7.32 3.98 58.31
N GLN A 536 -8.34 3.83 59.14
CA GLN A 536 -8.20 3.47 60.57
C GLN A 536 -7.56 2.09 60.75
N ARG A 537 -7.98 1.09 59.96
CA ARG A 537 -7.39 -0.25 60.00
C ARG A 537 -5.91 -0.23 59.63
N LEU A 538 -5.54 0.49 58.57
CA LEU A 538 -4.13 0.62 58.16
C LEU A 538 -3.29 1.36 59.20
N GLN A 539 -3.84 2.40 59.82
CA GLN A 539 -3.18 3.13 60.90
C GLN A 539 -2.94 2.21 62.12
N HIS A 540 -3.91 1.38 62.49
CA HIS A 540 -3.77 0.42 63.57
C HIS A 540 -2.71 -0.66 63.26
N GLU A 541 -2.75 -1.26 62.07
CA GLU A 541 -1.75 -2.23 61.60
C GLU A 541 -0.34 -1.66 61.58
N TRP A 542 -0.22 -0.39 61.19
CA TRP A 542 1.06 0.29 61.15
C TRP A 542 1.65 0.51 62.56
N LEU A 543 0.82 0.95 63.52
CA LEU A 543 1.23 1.09 64.92
C LEU A 543 1.62 -0.26 65.55
N TYR A 544 0.96 -1.35 65.15
CA TYR A 544 1.26 -2.70 65.63
C TYR A 544 2.62 -3.22 65.14
N GLN A 545 3.11 -2.76 63.98
CA GLN A 545 4.41 -3.16 63.43
C GLN A 545 5.62 -2.43 64.05
N GLY A 546 5.40 -1.52 65.01
CA GLY A 546 6.49 -0.86 65.78
C GLY A 546 7.19 0.29 65.06
N ASP A 547 6.63 0.78 63.95
CA ASP A 547 7.15 1.92 63.19
C ASP A 547 6.74 3.26 63.87
N SER A 548 7.65 4.23 63.95
CA SER A 548 7.39 5.55 64.59
C SER A 548 6.39 6.39 63.78
N PRO A 549 5.40 7.04 64.42
CA PRO A 549 4.32 7.78 63.75
C PRO A 549 4.76 9.05 63.00
N ASN A 550 6.03 9.47 63.12
CA ASN A 550 6.47 10.80 62.70
C ASN A 550 7.00 10.93 61.26
N ASP A 551 7.23 9.84 60.52
CA ASP A 551 7.98 9.91 59.25
C ASP A 551 7.19 9.53 57.97
N TYR A 552 5.93 9.11 58.06
CA TYR A 552 5.13 8.74 56.87
C TYR A 552 3.70 9.29 56.94
N ILE A 553 3.21 9.82 55.82
CA ILE A 553 1.80 10.24 55.68
C ILE A 553 1.09 9.11 54.92
N LEU A 554 0.05 8.52 55.51
CA LEU A 554 -0.77 7.53 54.80
C LEU A 554 -1.37 8.17 53.53
N PRO A 555 -1.39 7.46 52.39
CA PRO A 555 -1.96 8.00 51.16
C PRO A 555 -3.46 8.22 51.32
N LYS A 556 -4.03 9.07 50.45
CA LYS A 556 -5.49 9.16 50.35
C LYS A 556 -6.05 7.83 49.87
N ILE A 557 -6.97 7.24 50.62
CA ILE A 557 -7.66 6.01 50.22
C ILE A 557 -8.91 6.42 49.45
N ILE A 558 -9.10 5.85 48.26
CA ILE A 558 -10.24 6.17 47.39
C ILE A 558 -10.89 4.88 46.95
N LEU A 559 -12.21 4.79 47.09
CA LEU A 559 -12.97 3.66 46.60
C LEU A 559 -13.27 3.80 45.10
N ILE A 560 -13.03 2.75 44.31
CA ILE A 560 -13.31 2.73 42.89
C ILE A 560 -13.99 1.43 42.47
N CYS A 561 -14.84 1.48 41.45
CA CYS A 561 -15.41 0.28 40.86
C CYS A 561 -14.35 -0.46 40.04
N GLU A 562 -14.29 -1.78 40.15
CA GLU A 562 -13.40 -2.62 39.34
C GLU A 562 -13.67 -2.47 37.83
N ASP A 563 -14.91 -2.22 37.42
CA ASP A 563 -15.26 -1.95 36.02
C ASP A 563 -14.57 -0.69 35.49
N GLU A 564 -14.40 0.32 36.36
CA GLU A 564 -13.74 1.58 36.01
C GLU A 564 -12.23 1.39 35.89
N ILE A 565 -11.63 0.59 36.77
CA ILE A 565 -10.23 0.18 36.66
C ILE A 565 -10.01 -0.65 35.39
N THR A 566 -10.91 -1.59 35.09
CA THR A 566 -10.86 -2.42 33.88
C THR A 566 -10.97 -1.55 32.63
N ARG A 567 -11.87 -0.56 32.62
CA ARG A 567 -11.99 0.43 31.53
C ARG A 567 -10.70 1.22 31.30
N LEU A 568 -10.04 1.62 32.38
CA LEU A 568 -8.76 2.34 32.33
C LEU A 568 -7.58 1.42 31.96
N ALA A 569 -7.69 0.11 32.17
CA ALA A 569 -6.75 -0.90 31.71
C ALA A 569 -6.96 -1.22 30.21
N ASP A 570 -8.20 -1.26 29.74
CA ASP A 570 -8.54 -1.72 28.40
C ASP A 570 -8.52 -0.65 27.31
N GLN A 571 -8.69 0.64 27.64
CA GLN A 571 -8.76 1.80 26.70
C GLN A 571 -8.82 1.41 25.20
N HIS A 572 -9.91 0.75 24.85
CA HIS A 572 -10.27 0.26 23.53
C HIS A 572 -11.16 1.33 22.90
N PHE A 573 -10.54 2.33 22.25
CA PHE A 573 -11.20 3.18 21.27
C PHE A 573 -10.22 3.56 20.21
#